data_AF-A0A0H4KGS6-F1
#
_entry.id   AF-A0A0H4KGS6-F1
#
_cell.length_a   1.000
_cell.length_b   1.000
_cell.length_c   1.000
_cell.angle_alpha   90.00
_cell.angle_beta   90.00
_cell.angle_gamma   90.00
#
_symmetry.space_group_name_H-M   'P 1'
#
loop_
_entity.id
_entity.type
_entity.pdbx_description
1 polymer ?
#
loop_
_entity_poly.entity_id
_entity_poly.type
_entity_poly.pdbx_seq_one_letter_code
_entity_poly.pdbx_strand_id
1 'polypeptide(L)' 'MVDFPSARIRFDEIRDKGTYIMFVNGKRYGSGDLVRIRELISNYILIHQIHNKEDVSFRIVRGEK' A
#
# COMPACT_ATOMS: atom_id res chain seq x y z
N MET A 1 8.19 -23.43 6.08
CA MET A 1 8.66 -22.37 5.15
C MET A 1 7.40 -21.63 4.73
N VAL A 2 7.18 -20.41 5.22
CA VAL A 2 5.91 -19.69 4.98
C VAL A 2 6.11 -18.85 3.72
N ASP A 3 5.49 -19.27 2.62
CA ASP A 3 5.42 -18.48 1.39
C ASP A 3 4.53 -17.26 1.63
N PHE A 4 5.17 -16.09 1.64
CA PHE A 4 4.46 -14.82 1.59
C PHE A 4 3.96 -14.64 0.14
N PRO A 5 2.68 -14.30 -0.08
CA PRO A 5 2.25 -13.88 -1.41
C PRO A 5 3.12 -12.69 -1.80
N SER A 6 3.99 -12.91 -2.79
CA SER A 6 4.90 -11.91 -3.31
C SER A 6 4.09 -10.82 -4.01
N ALA A 7 3.56 -9.87 -3.23
CA ALA A 7 3.20 -8.56 -3.71
C ALA A 7 4.52 -7.92 -4.18
N ARG A 8 4.89 -8.19 -5.44
CA ARG A 8 5.98 -7.52 -6.13
C ARG A 8 5.58 -6.07 -6.36
N ILE A 9 5.67 -5.26 -5.31
CA ILE A 9 5.65 -3.81 -5.46
C ILE A 9 7.01 -3.45 -6.07
N ARG A 10 7.09 -3.43 -7.41
CA ARG A 10 8.25 -2.89 -8.11
C ARG A 10 8.24 -1.37 -7.91
N PHE A 11 9.02 -0.90 -6.96
CA PHE A 11 9.34 0.52 -6.79
C PHE A 11 10.45 0.94 -7.77
N ASP A 12 10.43 0.42 -9.00
CA ASP A 12 11.39 0.80 -10.03
C ASP A 12 11.19 2.30 -10.34
N GLU A 13 12.14 3.10 -9.86
CA GLU A 13 12.38 4.50 -10.20
C GLU A 13 11.18 5.46 -10.18
N ILE A 14 10.51 5.62 -9.03
CA ILE A 14 9.59 6.75 -8.89
C ILE A 14 10.37 7.98 -8.40
N ARG A 15 10.90 8.75 -9.37
CA ARG A 15 11.56 10.05 -9.17
C ARG A 15 10.58 11.19 -8.88
N ASP A 16 9.29 10.88 -8.74
CA ASP A 16 8.24 11.88 -8.72
C ASP A 16 7.83 12.26 -7.29
N LYS A 17 8.07 13.51 -6.91
CA LYS A 17 7.65 14.09 -5.63
C LYS A 17 6.15 14.40 -5.69
N GLY A 18 5.32 13.35 -5.62
CA GLY A 18 3.87 13.45 -5.62
C GLY A 18 3.25 13.02 -4.28
N THR A 19 2.08 13.56 -3.98
CA THR A 19 1.20 12.98 -2.96
C THR A 19 0.42 11.84 -3.59
N TYR A 20 0.40 10.70 -2.93
CA TYR A 20 -0.38 9.53 -3.30
C TYR A 20 -1.48 9.33 -2.27
N ILE A 21 -2.60 8.78 -2.70
CA ILE A 21 -3.72 8.42 -1.84
C ILE A 21 -3.89 6.91 -1.92
N MET A 22 -3.85 6.26 -0.76
CA MET A 22 -4.05 4.83 -0.59
C MET A 22 -5.50 4.55 -0.20
N PHE A 23 -6.11 3.61 -0.90
CA PHE A 23 -7.41 3.05 -0.64
C PHE A 23 -7.26 1.58 -0.29
N VAL A 24 -8.01 1.14 0.71
CA VAL A 24 -8.12 -0.26 1.13
C VAL A 24 -9.57 -0.66 1.02
N ASN A 25 -9.86 -1.71 0.24
CA ASN A 25 -11.23 -2.19 -0.01
C ASN A 25 -12.19 -1.07 -0.42
N GLY A 26 -11.71 -0.16 -1.29
CA GLY A 26 -12.47 0.98 -1.80
C GLY A 26 -12.57 2.18 -0.85
N LYS A 27 -12.13 2.08 0.41
CA LYS A 27 -12.14 3.19 1.38
C LYS A 27 -10.79 3.90 1.43
N ARG A 28 -10.80 5.23 1.49
CA ARG A 28 -9.57 6.03 1.67
C ARG A 28 -8.95 5.69 3.02
N TYR A 29 -7.73 5.18 3.01
CA TYR A 29 -6.98 4.81 4.21
C TYR A 29 -6.00 5.91 4.63
N GLY A 30 -5.28 6.48 3.67
CA GLY A 30 -4.31 7.53 3.96
C GLY A 30 -3.74 8.17 2.70
N SER A 31 -2.90 9.18 2.88
CA SER A 31 -2.21 9.84 1.78
C SER A 31 -0.84 10.35 2.22
N GLY A 32 0.09 10.43 1.29
CA GLY A 32 1.45 10.89 1.53
C GLY A 32 2.35 10.57 0.35
N ASP A 33 3.65 10.82 0.50
CA ASP A 33 4.63 10.32 -0.46
C ASP A 33 4.68 8.78 -0.45
N LEU A 34 5.45 8.21 -1.37
CA LEU A 34 5.57 6.76 -1.49
C LEU A 34 6.19 6.09 -0.27
N VAL A 35 7.08 6.78 0.45
CA VAL A 35 7.66 6.27 1.69
C VAL A 35 6.54 6.10 2.72
N ARG A 36 5.69 7.12 2.85
CA ARG A 36 4.52 7.09 3.71
C ARG A 36 3.50 6.04 3.27
N ILE A 37 3.25 5.87 1.97
CA ILE A 37 2.35 4.82 1.48
C ILE A 37 2.90 3.43 1.84
N ARG A 38 4.22 3.21 1.71
CA ARG A 38 4.85 1.94 2.08
C ARG A 38 4.71 1.65 3.58
N GLU A 39 4.89 2.65 4.43
CA GLU A 39 4.63 2.55 5.88
C GLU A 39 3.17 2.19 6.16
N LEU A 40 2.23 2.85 5.49
CA LEU A 40 0.79 2.61 5.67
C LEU A 40 0.39 1.18 5.29
N ILE A 41 0.92 0.65 4.18
CA ILE A 41 0.69 -0.75 3.77
C ILE A 41 1.25 -1.71 4.82
N SER A 42 2.50 -1.50 5.24
CA SER A 42 3.17 -2.38 6.20
C SER A 42 2.44 -2.38 7.55
N ASN A 43 2.03 -1.21 8.02
CA ASN A 43 1.30 -1.06 9.27
C ASN A 43 -0.10 -1.70 9.18
N TYR A 44 -0.80 -1.53 8.05
CA TYR A 44 -2.10 -2.16 7.84
C TYR A 44 -2.00 -3.69 7.90
N ILE A 45 -1.01 -4.27 7.23
CA ILE A 45 -0.77 -5.74 7.25
C ILE A 45 -0.47 -6.23 8.67
N LEU A 46 0.36 -5.50 9.44
CA LEU A 46 0.72 -5.85 10.80
C LEU A 46 -0.47 -5.75 11.77
N ILE A 47 -1.21 -4.64 11.75
CA ILE A 47 -2.36 -4.40 12.64
C ILE A 47 -3.46 -5.42 12.39
N HIS A 48 -3.79 -5.66 11.12
CA HIS A 48 -4.89 -6.53 10.75
C HIS A 48 -4.51 -8.01 10.67
N GLN A 49 -3.26 -8.36 10.99
CA GLN A 49 -2.75 -9.74 10.95
C GLN A 49 -3.18 -10.46 9.66
N ILE A 50 -3.01 -9.78 8.51
CA ILE A 50 -3.49 -10.28 7.22
C ILE A 50 -2.58 -11.42 6.81
N HIS A 51 -2.95 -12.63 7.23
CA HIS A 51 -2.09 -13.81 7.15
C HIS A 51 -2.33 -14.69 5.91
N ASN A 52 -3.37 -14.42 5.10
CA ASN A 52 -3.69 -15.01 3.77
C ASN A 52 -5.20 -15.20 3.52
N LYS A 53 -6.11 -14.87 4.47
CA LYS A 53 -7.53 -15.25 4.37
C LYS A 53 -8.52 -14.16 3.97
N GLU A 54 -8.11 -12.90 3.89
CA GLU A 54 -9.00 -11.82 3.46
C GLU A 54 -8.50 -11.21 2.16
N ASP A 55 -9.37 -11.14 1.15
CA ASP A 55 -9.15 -10.41 -0.10
C ASP A 55 -9.01 -8.91 0.22
N VAL A 56 -7.79 -8.48 0.53
CA VAL A 56 -7.48 -7.07 0.76
C VAL A 56 -6.98 -6.46 -0.53
N SER A 57 -7.79 -5.54 -1.08
CA SER A 57 -7.47 -4.77 -2.26
C SER A 57 -6.82 -3.44 -1.87
N PHE A 58 -5.55 -3.29 -2.22
CA PHE A 58 -4.81 -2.03 -2.11
C PHE A 58 -4.84 -1.29 -3.44
N ARG A 59 -5.41 -0.08 -3.46
CA ARG A 59 -5.38 0.81 -4.63
C ARG A 59 -4.66 2.10 -4.27
N ILE A 60 -3.62 2.45 -5.02
CA ILE A 60 -2.87 3.68 -4.84
C ILE A 60 -3.15 4.56 -6.06
N VAL A 61 -3.55 5.80 -5.83
CA VAL A 61 -3.74 6.79 -6.89
C VAL A 61 -2.84 7.99 -6.61
N ARG A 62 -2.36 8.64 -7.66
CA ARG A 62 -1.67 9.92 -7.51
C ARG A 62 -2.71 11.00 -7.21
N GLY A 63 -2.52 11.72 -6.12
CA GLY A 63 -3.25 12.95 -5.86
C GLY A 63 -2.66 14.03 -6.74
N GLU A 64 -3.46 14.53 -7.68
CA GLU A 64 -3.11 15.77 -8.37
C GLU A 64 -3.18 16.92 -7.37
N LYS A 65 -2.22 17.84 -7.51
CA LYS A 65 -2.06 19.01 -6.64
C LYS A 65 -3.10 20.07 -6.98
#